data_AF-A0AAW0WQ61-F1
#
_entry.id   AF-A0AAW0WQ61-F1
#
_cell.length_a   1.000
_cell.length_b   1.000
_cell.length_c   1.000
_cell.angle_alpha   90.00
_cell.angle_beta   90.00
_cell.angle_gamma   90.00
#
_symmetry.space_group_name_H-M   'P 1'
#
loop_
_entity.id
_entity.type
_entity.pdbx_description
1 polymer ?
#
loop_
_entity_poly.entity_id
_entity_poly.type
_entity_poly.pdbx_seq_one_letter_code
_entity_poly.pdbx_strand_id
1 'polypeptide(L)'
;ITMALPLFKAVPLNTVLEDDATLGDSNSMSMKERRSVPTNQLESVNRNSRYCKYTNSMIDCDYNWEEQNVPLRAKQDEEKIFIKRLHHLTLDYSGFCDLELYSVADAQLKAQPSTSCSSMRVSLRNVTLDFLGDPVTDLYALNSKVREVSLKSVKEQLRIIGSSIRVFKVDEVRGDVFVKVHNTTITHLERLHIKEYAKLLLLDSVIDKVPAGALVLSSSGN
;
A
#
# COMPACT_ATOMS: atom_id res chain seq x y z
N ILE A 1 -8.42 -50.58 26.13
CA ILE A 1 -9.23 -50.38 24.91
C ILE A 1 -10.56 -49.80 25.34
N THR A 2 -10.76 -48.51 25.11
CA THR A 2 -12.07 -47.85 25.21
C THR A 2 -12.03 -46.72 24.19
N MET A 3 -12.75 -46.89 23.08
CA MET A 3 -12.94 -45.87 22.05
C MET A 3 -14.19 -45.07 22.38
N ALA A 4 -14.14 -43.74 22.19
CA ALA A 4 -15.32 -42.93 21.96
C ALA A 4 -14.92 -41.75 21.04
N LEU A 5 -15.51 -41.73 19.84
CA LEU A 5 -15.50 -40.65 18.85
C LEU A 5 -16.85 -39.89 18.91
N PRO A 6 -16.94 -38.66 18.35
CA PRO A 6 -17.90 -37.63 18.75
C PRO A 6 -19.20 -37.63 17.93
N LEU A 7 -20.28 -37.05 18.48
CA LEU A 7 -21.54 -36.78 17.78
C LEU A 7 -22.16 -35.45 18.23
N PHE A 8 -22.09 -34.43 17.37
CA PHE A 8 -23.06 -33.32 17.31
C PHE A 8 -23.22 -32.96 15.82
N LYS A 9 -24.20 -33.57 15.15
CA LYS A 9 -25.56 -33.06 14.83
C LYS A 9 -25.59 -31.80 13.95
N ALA A 10 -25.82 -32.06 12.66
CA ALA A 10 -26.28 -31.12 11.65
C ALA A 10 -27.73 -30.68 11.91
N VAL A 11 -28.05 -29.42 11.59
CA VAL A 11 -29.41 -28.86 11.58
C VAL A 11 -29.90 -28.86 10.13
N PRO A 12 -31.15 -29.29 9.85
CA PRO A 12 -31.63 -29.52 8.50
C PRO A 12 -32.15 -28.25 7.81
N LEU A 13 -31.90 -28.16 6.50
CA LEU A 13 -32.71 -27.43 5.54
C LEU A 13 -34.11 -28.06 5.47
N ASN A 14 -35.16 -27.23 5.48
CA ASN A 14 -36.43 -27.60 4.87
C ASN A 14 -36.90 -26.49 3.92
N THR A 15 -37.18 -26.97 2.71
CA THR A 15 -37.71 -26.39 1.49
C THR A 15 -39.22 -26.05 1.59
N VAL A 16 -39.63 -24.89 1.07
CA VAL A 16 -40.45 -24.67 -0.16
C VAL A 16 -41.97 -24.80 0.04
N LEU A 17 -42.71 -23.76 -0.39
CA LEU A 17 -43.82 -23.87 -1.35
C LEU A 17 -44.26 -22.48 -1.86
N GLU A 18 -44.26 -22.38 -3.19
CA GLU A 18 -44.87 -21.37 -4.07
C GLU A 18 -46.43 -21.43 -3.93
N ASP A 19 -47.28 -20.45 -4.31
CA ASP A 19 -47.46 -19.85 -5.63
C ASP A 19 -48.34 -18.57 -5.60
N ASP A 20 -48.02 -17.67 -6.54
CA ASP A 20 -48.83 -16.74 -7.35
C ASP A 20 -50.07 -15.97 -6.84
N ALA A 21 -49.97 -14.63 -6.89
CA ALA A 21 -50.95 -13.79 -7.57
C ALA A 21 -50.31 -12.44 -7.99
N THR A 22 -50.42 -12.14 -9.28
CA THR A 22 -49.96 -10.93 -9.98
C THR A 22 -50.80 -9.69 -9.66
N LEU A 23 -50.15 -8.49 -9.61
CA LEU A 23 -50.55 -7.20 -10.21
C LEU A 23 -49.86 -6.01 -9.50
N GLY A 24 -49.24 -5.13 -10.29
CA GLY A 24 -49.14 -3.70 -9.94
C GLY A 24 -47.75 -3.12 -9.68
N ASP A 25 -47.19 -2.55 -10.75
CA ASP A 25 -46.44 -1.28 -10.77
C ASP A 25 -45.02 -1.18 -10.21
N SER A 26 -44.09 -1.11 -11.18
CA SER A 26 -43.28 0.09 -11.41
C SER A 26 -42.56 0.69 -10.20
N ASN A 27 -41.43 0.09 -9.82
CA ASN A 27 -40.30 0.87 -9.37
C ASN A 27 -39.04 0.37 -10.06
N SER A 28 -38.72 1.06 -11.15
CA SER A 28 -37.42 1.03 -11.79
C SER A 28 -36.35 1.31 -10.74
N MET A 29 -35.72 0.25 -10.24
CA MET A 29 -34.38 0.36 -9.69
C MET A 29 -33.48 0.78 -10.85
N SER A 30 -33.41 2.09 -11.08
CA SER A 30 -32.28 2.72 -11.73
C SER A 30 -31.07 2.23 -10.95
N MET A 31 -30.39 1.24 -11.52
CA MET A 31 -28.96 1.11 -11.32
C MET A 31 -28.41 2.50 -11.61
N LYS A 32 -28.11 3.25 -10.55
CA LYS A 32 -27.17 4.35 -10.67
C LYS A 32 -25.91 3.69 -11.21
N GLU A 33 -25.75 3.77 -12.53
CA GLU A 33 -24.45 3.70 -13.17
C GLU A 33 -23.48 4.36 -12.21
N ARG A 34 -22.51 3.58 -11.72
CA ARG A 34 -21.31 4.14 -11.13
C ARG A 34 -20.72 5.00 -12.24
N ARG A 35 -21.07 6.28 -12.25
CA ARG A 35 -20.55 7.27 -13.20
C ARG A 35 -19.05 7.31 -12.93
N SER A 36 -18.29 6.54 -13.71
CA SER A 36 -16.87 6.73 -13.87
C SER A 36 -16.67 8.18 -14.31
N VAL A 37 -16.04 8.97 -13.43
CA VAL A 37 -15.73 10.37 -13.69
C VAL A 37 -14.83 10.45 -14.93
N PRO A 38 -15.08 11.37 -15.88
CA PRO A 38 -14.26 11.52 -17.07
C PRO A 38 -12.80 11.77 -16.69
N THR A 39 -11.90 11.00 -17.28
CA THR A 39 -10.43 11.05 -17.13
C THR A 39 -9.77 12.36 -17.58
N ASN A 40 -10.56 13.40 -17.88
CA ASN A 40 -10.17 14.51 -18.75
C ASN A 40 -9.98 15.86 -18.07
N GLN A 41 -9.71 15.89 -16.76
CA GLN A 41 -8.96 17.00 -16.15
C GLN A 41 -7.99 16.39 -15.15
N LEU A 42 -6.79 16.05 -15.64
CA LEU A 42 -5.69 15.69 -14.76
C LEU A 42 -5.34 16.94 -13.94
N GLU A 43 -5.89 17.08 -12.73
CA GLU A 43 -5.46 18.12 -11.80
C GLU A 43 -4.04 17.78 -11.32
N SER A 44 -3.04 18.39 -11.92
CA SER A 44 -1.66 18.26 -11.43
C SER A 44 -1.54 18.84 -10.02
N VAL A 45 -0.91 18.10 -9.09
CA VAL A 45 -0.45 18.68 -7.82
C VAL A 45 0.58 19.72 -8.15
N ASN A 46 0.18 20.97 -8.08
CA ASN A 46 1.08 22.07 -8.25
C ASN A 46 0.55 23.27 -7.46
N ARG A 47 1.34 24.32 -7.45
CA ARG A 47 1.06 25.58 -6.76
C ARG A 47 -0.28 26.24 -7.15
N ASN A 48 -0.92 25.79 -8.23
CA ASN A 48 -2.16 26.35 -8.76
C ASN A 48 -3.40 25.48 -8.48
N SER A 49 -3.25 24.30 -7.87
CA SER A 49 -4.44 23.50 -7.49
C SER A 49 -5.20 24.19 -6.36
N ARG A 50 -6.52 24.32 -6.51
CA ARG A 50 -7.39 24.97 -5.52
C ARG A 50 -7.46 24.23 -4.17
N TYR A 51 -7.09 22.96 -4.16
CA TYR A 51 -7.12 22.10 -2.97
C TYR A 51 -5.79 22.08 -2.23
N CYS A 52 -4.73 22.62 -2.84
CA CYS A 52 -3.37 22.51 -2.34
C CYS A 52 -2.88 23.86 -1.83
N LYS A 53 -2.19 23.83 -0.68
CA LYS A 53 -1.42 24.95 -0.16
C LYS A 53 0.05 24.67 -0.40
N TYR A 54 0.74 25.68 -0.93
CA TYR A 54 2.17 25.62 -1.17
C TYR A 54 2.93 26.41 -0.12
N THR A 55 3.91 25.78 0.54
CA THR A 55 4.84 26.46 1.45
C THR A 55 6.23 25.90 1.29
N ASN A 56 7.21 26.74 0.94
CA ASN A 56 8.61 26.37 0.75
C ASN A 56 8.80 25.24 -0.28
N SER A 57 8.94 23.98 0.17
CA SER A 57 9.13 22.74 -0.59
C SER A 57 8.07 21.67 -0.25
N MET A 58 6.97 22.11 0.38
CA MET A 58 5.87 21.26 0.83
C MET A 58 4.57 21.64 0.14
N ILE A 59 3.85 20.62 -0.33
CA ILE A 59 2.48 20.75 -0.84
C ILE A 59 1.51 20.03 0.11
N ASP A 60 0.54 20.74 0.67
CA ASP A 60 -0.53 20.18 1.52
C ASP A 60 -1.87 20.26 0.78
N CYS A 61 -2.40 19.12 0.37
CA CYS A 61 -3.65 19.00 -0.38
C CYS A 61 -4.75 18.34 0.45
N ASP A 62 -5.92 18.97 0.49
CA ASP A 62 -7.12 18.47 1.17
C ASP A 62 -8.31 18.49 0.20
N TYR A 63 -8.60 17.32 -0.37
CA TYR A 63 -9.68 17.15 -1.34
C TYR A 63 -10.99 16.77 -0.63
N ASN A 64 -12.11 16.99 -1.31
CA ASN A 64 -13.38 16.47 -0.81
C ASN A 64 -13.43 14.95 -1.00
N TRP A 65 -13.99 14.21 -0.04
CA TRP A 65 -14.12 12.76 -0.11
C TRP A 65 -14.92 12.28 -1.33
N GLU A 66 -15.82 13.11 -1.83
CA GLU A 66 -16.61 12.84 -3.03
C GLU A 66 -15.79 12.87 -4.34
N GLU A 67 -14.55 13.34 -4.29
CA GLU A 67 -13.66 13.36 -5.46
C GLU A 67 -13.06 11.97 -5.66
N GLN A 68 -13.51 11.34 -6.75
CA GLN A 68 -13.34 9.89 -6.89
C GLN A 68 -12.01 9.49 -7.46
N ASN A 69 -11.33 10.30 -8.28
CA ASN A 69 -10.05 9.92 -8.88
C ASN A 69 -9.24 11.17 -9.17
N VAL A 70 -8.16 11.41 -8.43
CA VAL A 70 -7.28 12.55 -8.72
C VAL A 70 -5.92 12.03 -9.18
N PRO A 71 -5.57 12.22 -10.45
CA PRO A 71 -4.27 11.87 -10.99
C PRO A 71 -3.31 13.04 -10.80
N LEU A 72 -2.29 12.81 -9.97
CA LEU A 72 -1.37 13.81 -9.46
C LEU A 72 -0.03 13.66 -10.17
N ARG A 73 0.47 14.74 -10.78
CA ARG A 73 1.86 14.85 -11.24
C ARG A 73 2.58 15.85 -10.35
N ALA A 74 3.58 15.39 -9.62
CA ALA A 74 4.52 16.28 -8.94
C ALA A 74 5.45 16.92 -9.98
N LYS A 75 5.85 18.18 -9.77
CA LYS A 75 6.97 18.76 -10.52
C LYS A 75 8.28 18.43 -9.81
N GLN A 76 9.38 18.47 -10.57
CA GLN A 76 10.73 18.45 -10.01
C GLN A 76 10.84 19.56 -8.95
N ASP A 77 11.55 19.26 -7.85
CA ASP A 77 11.88 20.14 -6.71
C ASP A 77 10.92 20.14 -5.51
N GLU A 78 9.85 19.33 -5.52
CA GLU A 78 8.95 19.24 -4.36
C GLU A 78 9.43 18.19 -3.36
N GLU A 79 10.07 18.59 -2.28
CA GLU A 79 10.63 17.66 -1.30
C GLU A 79 9.56 16.84 -0.59
N LYS A 80 8.38 17.44 -0.33
CA LYS A 80 7.32 16.82 0.47
C LYS A 80 5.91 17.04 -0.06
N ILE A 81 5.13 15.96 -0.13
CA ILE A 81 3.71 15.99 -0.48
C ILE A 81 2.87 15.42 0.65
N PHE A 82 1.84 16.16 1.06
CA PHE A 82 0.89 15.79 2.10
C PHE A 82 -0.53 15.76 1.52
N ILE A 83 -1.25 14.64 1.66
CA ILE A 83 -2.62 14.47 1.14
C ILE A 83 -3.53 13.96 2.26
N LYS A 84 -4.61 14.71 2.57
CA LYS A 84 -5.45 14.50 3.77
C LYS A 84 -6.67 13.62 3.62
N ARG A 85 -7.38 13.77 2.50
CA ARG A 85 -8.69 13.17 2.26
C ARG A 85 -8.88 13.04 0.77
N LEU A 86 -9.05 11.81 0.30
CA LEU A 86 -9.33 11.51 -1.10
C LEU A 86 -9.86 10.09 -1.23
N HIS A 87 -10.76 9.81 -2.18
CA HIS A 87 -11.21 8.44 -2.39
C HIS A 87 -10.13 7.62 -3.10
N HIS A 88 -9.83 7.93 -4.36
CA HIS A 88 -8.75 7.28 -5.10
C HIS A 88 -7.70 8.29 -5.55
N LEU A 89 -6.45 7.96 -5.24
CA LEU A 89 -5.27 8.71 -5.63
C LEU A 89 -4.51 7.95 -6.70
N THR A 90 -4.19 8.59 -7.81
CA THR A 90 -3.14 8.10 -8.73
C THR A 90 -2.00 9.10 -8.72
N LEU A 91 -0.85 8.76 -8.17
CA LEU A 91 0.28 9.68 -8.07
C LEU A 91 1.41 9.23 -9.02
N ASP A 92 1.76 10.11 -9.96
CA ASP A 92 2.94 10.00 -10.82
C ASP A 92 4.17 10.42 -10.00
N TYR A 93 5.06 9.46 -9.77
CA TYR A 93 6.15 9.50 -8.78
C TYR A 93 7.39 10.32 -9.21
N SER A 94 7.25 11.17 -10.23
CA SER A 94 8.35 11.96 -10.80
C SER A 94 8.52 13.34 -10.13
N GLY A 95 8.87 13.39 -8.84
CA GLY A 95 9.26 14.68 -8.25
C GLY A 95 9.23 14.86 -6.74
N PHE A 96 9.09 13.82 -5.93
CA PHE A 96 9.07 13.95 -4.46
C PHE A 96 9.87 12.88 -3.72
N CYS A 97 10.42 13.26 -2.56
CA CYS A 97 11.20 12.37 -1.70
C CYS A 97 10.46 12.00 -0.41
N ASP A 98 9.50 12.81 0.05
CA ASP A 98 8.67 12.54 1.22
C ASP A 98 7.18 12.57 0.83
N LEU A 99 6.46 11.49 1.12
CA LEU A 99 5.02 11.35 0.85
C LEU A 99 4.27 11.00 2.12
N GLU A 100 3.28 11.82 2.45
CA GLU A 100 2.36 11.58 3.56
C GLU A 100 0.91 11.51 3.08
N LEU A 101 0.28 10.35 3.26
CA LEU A 101 -1.11 10.08 2.91
C LEU A 101 -1.94 9.79 4.17
N TYR A 102 -3.00 10.56 4.38
CA TYR A 102 -3.97 10.38 5.43
C TYR A 102 -5.33 10.15 4.82
N SER A 103 -6.12 9.23 5.38
CA SER A 103 -7.52 9.01 5.01
C SER A 103 -7.71 9.01 3.48
N VAL A 104 -6.92 8.19 2.79
CA VAL A 104 -7.06 7.93 1.35
C VAL A 104 -7.61 6.51 1.21
N ALA A 105 -8.76 6.31 0.56
CA ALA A 105 -9.33 4.96 0.51
C ALA A 105 -8.43 3.99 -0.26
N ASP A 106 -7.87 4.46 -1.39
CA ASP A 106 -6.95 3.72 -2.23
C ASP A 106 -5.98 4.64 -2.98
N ALA A 107 -4.74 4.20 -3.13
CA ALA A 107 -3.68 4.94 -3.78
C ALA A 107 -2.87 4.04 -4.73
N GLN A 108 -2.57 4.58 -5.91
CA GLN A 108 -1.71 3.96 -6.91
C GLN A 108 -0.54 4.88 -7.22
N LEU A 109 0.68 4.41 -6.99
CA LEU A 109 1.89 5.07 -7.46
C LEU A 109 2.22 4.58 -8.88
N LYS A 110 2.26 5.50 -9.84
CA LYS A 110 2.68 5.26 -11.22
C LYS A 110 4.08 5.85 -11.41
N ALA A 111 4.93 5.15 -12.16
CA ALA A 111 6.33 5.49 -12.45
C ALA A 111 7.38 5.10 -11.39
N GLN A 112 8.63 5.01 -11.83
CA GLN A 112 9.82 4.86 -11.00
C GLN A 112 10.24 6.24 -10.47
N PRO A 113 10.91 6.32 -9.30
CA PRO A 113 11.36 7.59 -8.75
C PRO A 113 12.24 8.32 -9.73
N SER A 114 12.16 9.66 -9.68
CA SER A 114 13.20 10.47 -10.29
C SER A 114 14.55 10.17 -9.60
N THR A 115 15.62 10.18 -10.40
CA THR A 115 17.01 10.05 -9.93
C THR A 115 17.45 11.15 -8.96
N SER A 116 16.61 12.17 -8.75
CA SER A 116 16.89 13.30 -7.85
C SER A 116 16.75 12.95 -6.38
N CYS A 117 15.96 11.94 -5.99
CA CYS A 117 15.82 11.53 -4.60
C CYS A 117 16.82 10.41 -4.28
N SER A 118 17.80 10.69 -3.41
CA SER A 118 18.71 9.66 -2.89
C SER A 118 18.03 8.72 -1.90
N SER A 119 16.98 9.20 -1.21
CA SER A 119 16.16 8.45 -0.26
C SER A 119 14.70 8.89 -0.36
N MET A 120 13.77 7.95 -0.16
CA MET A 120 12.34 8.21 -0.08
C MET A 120 11.79 7.80 1.29
N ARG A 121 10.88 8.62 1.82
CA ARG A 121 10.05 8.33 3.00
C ARG A 121 8.57 8.32 2.64
N VAL A 122 7.84 7.36 3.18
CA VAL A 122 6.40 7.21 2.96
C VAL A 122 5.68 7.00 4.28
N SER A 123 4.72 7.85 4.58
CA SER A 123 3.83 7.73 5.74
C SER A 123 2.38 7.56 5.27
N LEU A 124 1.72 6.50 5.71
CA LEU A 124 0.39 6.09 5.31
C LEU A 124 -0.48 5.91 6.56
N ARG A 125 -1.69 6.47 6.55
CA ARG A 125 -2.67 6.29 7.63
C ARG A 125 -4.06 6.00 7.08
N ASN A 126 -4.57 4.80 7.39
CA ASN A 126 -5.85 4.29 6.87
C ASN A 126 -5.90 4.26 5.33
N VAL A 127 -4.83 3.78 4.68
CA VAL A 127 -4.68 3.80 3.21
C VAL A 127 -4.44 2.41 2.64
N THR A 128 -4.96 2.12 1.45
CA THR A 128 -4.51 1.00 0.61
C THR A 128 -3.57 1.53 -0.47
N LEU A 129 -2.38 0.94 -0.62
CA LEU A 129 -1.36 1.39 -1.59
C LEU A 129 -0.88 0.22 -2.45
N ASP A 130 -0.89 0.39 -3.77
CA ASP A 130 -0.66 -0.70 -4.72
C ASP A 130 0.82 -1.11 -4.88
N PHE A 131 1.75 -0.16 -4.92
CA PHE A 131 3.15 -0.46 -5.25
C PHE A 131 4.13 0.56 -4.68
N LEU A 132 5.24 0.08 -4.12
CA LEU A 132 6.41 0.85 -3.68
C LEU A 132 7.70 0.26 -4.27
N GLY A 133 8.53 1.11 -4.89
CA GLY A 133 9.82 0.74 -5.50
C GLY A 133 11.02 1.38 -4.80
N ASP A 134 12.24 1.11 -5.26
CA ASP A 134 13.44 1.84 -4.79
C ASP A 134 13.35 3.32 -5.18
N PRO A 135 13.82 4.30 -4.37
CA PRO A 135 14.58 4.13 -3.12
C PRO A 135 13.74 4.39 -1.85
N VAL A 136 12.83 3.49 -1.48
CA VAL A 136 12.16 3.57 -0.17
C VAL A 136 13.12 3.21 0.97
N THR A 137 13.33 4.14 1.89
CA THR A 137 14.19 4.00 3.07
C THR A 137 13.39 3.94 4.37
N ASP A 138 12.30 4.70 4.46
CA ASP A 138 11.38 4.67 5.59
C ASP A 138 9.94 4.50 5.08
N LEU A 139 9.24 3.48 5.60
CA LEU A 139 7.83 3.22 5.36
C LEU A 139 7.10 3.11 6.70
N TYR A 140 6.17 4.03 6.95
CA TYR A 140 5.29 4.03 8.10
C TYR A 140 3.86 3.80 7.63
N ALA A 141 3.26 2.65 7.94
CA ALA A 141 1.95 2.25 7.43
C ALA A 141 0.97 1.97 8.58
N LEU A 142 0.38 2.98 9.19
CA LEU A 142 -0.57 2.79 10.30
C LEU A 142 -1.96 2.41 9.78
N ASN A 143 -2.50 1.27 10.23
CA ASN A 143 -3.81 0.73 9.81
C ASN A 143 -4.01 0.75 8.28
N SER A 144 -2.91 0.59 7.56
CA SER A 144 -2.83 0.66 6.11
C SER A 144 -2.49 -0.70 5.53
N LYS A 145 -2.72 -0.87 4.23
CA LYS A 145 -2.40 -2.07 3.46
C LYS A 145 -1.52 -1.69 2.29
N VAL A 146 -0.37 -2.34 2.17
CA VAL A 146 0.50 -2.18 0.99
C VAL A 146 0.49 -3.47 0.21
N ARG A 147 0.17 -3.42 -1.07
CA ARG A 147 0.06 -4.62 -1.90
C ARG A 147 1.45 -5.15 -2.28
N GLU A 148 2.36 -4.30 -2.70
CA GLU A 148 3.69 -4.72 -3.09
C GLU A 148 4.76 -3.70 -2.69
N VAL A 149 5.84 -4.21 -2.11
CA VAL A 149 7.11 -3.49 -1.94
C VAL A 149 8.17 -4.28 -2.70
N SER A 150 8.74 -3.70 -3.75
CA SER A 150 9.77 -4.33 -4.59
C SER A 150 11.00 -3.43 -4.71
N LEU A 151 12.04 -3.78 -3.96
CA LEU A 151 13.32 -3.08 -3.92
C LEU A 151 14.41 -3.90 -4.60
N LYS A 152 15.21 -3.29 -5.48
CA LYS A 152 16.38 -3.89 -6.12
C LYS A 152 17.57 -3.91 -5.16
N SER A 153 17.75 -2.85 -4.38
CA SER A 153 18.89 -2.78 -3.45
C SER A 153 18.64 -1.83 -2.30
N VAL A 154 18.99 -2.24 -1.07
CA VAL A 154 19.05 -1.35 0.10
C VAL A 154 20.49 -0.97 0.37
N LYS A 155 20.80 0.33 0.30
CA LYS A 155 22.17 0.86 0.43
C LYS A 155 22.45 1.61 1.74
N GLU A 156 21.41 1.94 2.51
CA GLU A 156 21.53 2.75 3.73
C GLU A 156 20.82 2.06 4.90
N GLN A 157 19.53 2.32 5.07
CA GLN A 157 18.67 1.66 6.03
C GLN A 157 17.30 1.47 5.40
N LEU A 158 16.64 0.37 5.74
CA LEU A 158 15.23 0.18 5.42
C LEU A 158 14.46 0.00 6.72
N ARG A 159 13.58 0.95 7.03
CA ARG A 159 12.70 0.88 8.19
C ARG A 159 11.27 0.75 7.73
N ILE A 160 10.62 -0.33 8.17
CA ILE A 160 9.22 -0.59 7.90
C ILE A 160 8.52 -0.71 9.25
N ILE A 161 7.54 0.15 9.47
CA ILE A 161 6.76 0.20 10.69
C ILE A 161 5.29 0.20 10.31
N GLY A 162 4.49 -0.71 10.88
CA GLY A 162 3.05 -0.70 10.73
C GLY A 162 2.49 -1.78 9.79
N SER A 163 1.18 -1.77 9.60
CA SER A 163 0.34 -2.90 9.23
C SER A 163 0.42 -3.37 7.77
N SER A 164 0.15 -4.67 7.60
CA SER A 164 -0.05 -5.49 6.39
C SER A 164 0.61 -5.06 5.07
N ILE A 165 1.68 -5.78 4.70
CA ILE A 165 2.26 -5.85 3.36
C ILE A 165 1.88 -7.19 2.73
N ARG A 166 1.31 -7.21 1.52
CA ARG A 166 0.94 -8.47 0.85
C ARG A 166 2.16 -9.15 0.22
N VAL A 167 2.97 -8.43 -0.54
CA VAL A 167 4.20 -8.94 -1.16
C VAL A 167 5.38 -8.07 -0.76
N PHE A 168 6.41 -8.69 -0.19
CA PHE A 168 7.66 -8.04 0.17
C PHE A 168 8.83 -8.69 -0.59
N LYS A 169 9.59 -7.85 -1.29
CA LYS A 169 10.69 -8.28 -2.14
C LYS A 169 11.84 -7.28 -2.09
N VAL A 170 13.01 -7.76 -1.72
CA VAL A 170 14.28 -7.04 -1.70
C VAL A 170 15.35 -7.92 -2.33
N ASP A 171 15.84 -7.54 -3.51
CA ASP A 171 16.77 -8.39 -4.27
C ASP A 171 18.17 -8.46 -3.62
N GLU A 172 18.64 -7.37 -3.01
CA GLU A 172 19.95 -7.33 -2.34
C GLU A 172 20.00 -6.30 -1.18
N VAL A 173 20.56 -6.72 -0.05
CA VAL A 173 20.97 -5.88 1.08
C VAL A 173 22.43 -6.19 1.37
N ARG A 174 23.31 -5.19 1.32
CA ARG A 174 24.76 -5.37 1.47
C ARG A 174 25.40 -4.19 2.20
N GLY A 175 26.65 -4.35 2.65
CA GLY A 175 27.35 -3.36 3.48
C GLY A 175 26.91 -3.38 4.95
N ASP A 176 27.20 -2.31 5.67
CA ASP A 176 26.80 -2.12 7.08
C ASP A 176 25.36 -1.53 7.16
N VAL A 177 24.42 -2.20 6.49
CA VAL A 177 23.03 -1.78 6.31
C VAL A 177 22.13 -2.65 7.19
N PHE A 178 21.06 -2.08 7.74
CA PHE A 178 20.04 -2.87 8.42
C PHE A 178 18.64 -2.67 7.83
N VAL A 179 17.92 -3.79 7.71
CA VAL A 179 16.49 -3.84 7.45
C VAL A 179 15.79 -4.07 8.78
N LYS A 180 14.97 -3.11 9.21
CA LYS A 180 14.16 -3.18 10.42
C LYS A 180 12.69 -3.23 10.05
N VAL A 181 12.04 -4.35 10.37
CA VAL A 181 10.60 -4.53 10.21
C VAL A 181 9.98 -4.62 11.60
N HIS A 182 8.99 -3.78 11.88
CA HIS A 182 8.39 -3.67 13.21
C HIS A 182 6.87 -3.53 13.16
N ASN A 183 6.17 -4.38 13.92
CA ASN A 183 4.71 -4.38 14.01
C ASN A 183 4.05 -4.49 12.63
N THR A 184 4.58 -5.40 11.81
CA THR A 184 4.22 -5.56 10.40
C THR A 184 3.88 -7.01 10.10
N THR A 185 2.80 -7.23 9.36
CA THR A 185 2.46 -8.53 8.77
C THR A 185 2.88 -8.53 7.32
N ILE A 186 3.66 -9.52 6.89
CA ILE A 186 4.04 -9.75 5.50
C ILE A 186 3.38 -11.05 5.03
N THR A 187 2.40 -10.96 4.14
CA THR A 187 1.70 -12.16 3.67
C THR A 187 2.58 -13.06 2.81
N HIS A 188 3.45 -12.47 1.99
CA HIS A 188 4.36 -13.21 1.12
C HIS A 188 5.72 -12.52 1.02
N LEU A 189 6.77 -13.24 1.41
CA LEU A 189 8.16 -12.84 1.20
C LEU A 189 8.67 -13.52 -0.07
N GLU A 190 8.99 -12.77 -1.12
CA GLU A 190 9.45 -13.38 -2.38
C GLU A 190 10.98 -13.50 -2.47
N ARG A 191 11.68 -12.42 -2.12
CA ARG A 191 13.16 -12.36 -2.11
C ARG A 191 13.63 -11.43 -1.02
N LEU A 192 14.66 -11.82 -0.30
CA LEU A 192 15.39 -11.02 0.69
C LEU A 192 16.79 -11.62 0.83
N HIS A 193 17.74 -11.07 0.10
CA HIS A 193 19.13 -11.51 0.15
C HIS A 193 19.94 -10.55 1.02
N ILE A 194 20.34 -11.01 2.20
CA ILE A 194 21.20 -10.29 3.13
C ILE A 194 22.63 -10.79 2.94
N LYS A 195 23.54 -9.88 2.62
CA LYS A 195 24.96 -10.17 2.37
C LYS A 195 25.88 -9.39 3.30
N GLU A 196 27.12 -9.87 3.42
CA GLU A 196 28.20 -9.18 4.13
C GLU A 196 27.84 -8.95 5.61
N TYR A 197 27.95 -7.71 6.09
CA TYR A 197 27.64 -7.28 7.46
C TYR A 197 26.20 -6.79 7.64
N ALA A 198 25.36 -6.92 6.61
CA ALA A 198 24.00 -6.42 6.67
C ALA A 198 23.16 -7.23 7.66
N LYS A 199 22.19 -6.56 8.28
CA LYS A 199 21.37 -7.12 9.37
C LYS A 199 19.89 -7.06 9.03
N LEU A 200 19.16 -8.10 9.41
CA LEU A 200 17.70 -8.12 9.40
C LEU A 200 17.20 -8.17 10.85
N LEU A 201 16.39 -7.19 11.24
CA LEU A 201 15.74 -7.13 12.54
C LEU A 201 14.23 -7.20 12.33
N LEU A 202 13.60 -8.25 12.87
CA LEU A 202 12.16 -8.44 12.89
C LEU A 202 11.68 -8.29 14.33
N LEU A 203 10.81 -7.31 14.58
CA LEU A 203 10.24 -7.02 15.90
C LEU A 203 8.72 -7.07 15.80
N ASP A 204 8.05 -7.89 16.61
CA ASP A 204 6.59 -8.03 16.61
C ASP A 204 5.99 -8.16 15.20
N SER A 205 6.68 -8.91 14.33
CA SER A 205 6.37 -8.99 12.91
C SER A 205 6.09 -10.43 12.52
N VAL A 206 5.15 -10.62 11.59
CA VAL A 206 4.71 -11.93 11.12
C VAL A 206 4.99 -12.04 9.63
N ILE A 207 5.51 -13.18 9.18
CA ILE A 207 5.67 -13.49 7.76
C ILE A 207 4.94 -14.81 7.48
N ASP A 208 3.87 -14.76 6.70
CA ASP A 208 2.97 -15.91 6.55
C ASP A 208 3.52 -16.96 5.58
N LYS A 209 4.08 -16.52 4.44
CA LYS A 209 4.55 -17.41 3.37
C LYS A 209 5.95 -17.02 2.90
N VAL A 210 6.88 -17.96 3.01
CA VAL A 210 8.26 -17.84 2.52
C VAL A 210 8.55 -19.03 1.58
N PRO A 211 8.64 -18.84 0.26
CA PRO A 211 9.09 -19.87 -0.66
C PRO A 211 10.55 -20.26 -0.42
N ALA A 212 10.93 -21.46 -0.87
CA ALA A 212 12.31 -21.92 -0.78
C ALA A 212 13.25 -20.98 -1.53
N GLY A 213 14.35 -20.58 -0.88
CA GLY A 213 15.33 -19.66 -1.46
C GLY A 213 14.92 -18.18 -1.45
N ALA A 214 13.74 -17.84 -0.92
CA ALA A 214 13.31 -16.44 -0.82
C ALA A 214 14.13 -15.65 0.20
N LEU A 215 14.56 -16.28 1.30
CA LEU A 215 15.45 -15.68 2.28
C LEU A 215 16.84 -16.31 2.12
N VAL A 216 17.82 -15.49 1.76
CA VAL A 216 19.23 -15.90 1.68
C VAL A 216 20.02 -15.02 2.63
N LEU A 217 20.63 -15.66 3.63
CA LEU A 217 21.54 -15.00 4.56
C LEU A 217 22.95 -15.52 4.28
N SER A 218 23.80 -14.70 3.67
CA SER A 218 25.19 -15.05 3.38
C SER A 218 26.12 -14.06 4.06
N SER A 219 26.75 -14.47 5.16
CA SER A 219 27.87 -13.69 5.70
C SER A 219 29.11 -13.98 4.86
N SER A 220 29.83 -12.94 4.44
CA SER A 220 31.24 -13.11 4.07
C SER A 220 31.99 -13.48 5.35
N GLY A 221 32.37 -14.75 5.48
CA GLY A 221 33.11 -15.24 6.64
C GLY A 221 34.42 -14.48 6.81
N ASN A 222 34.68 -14.05 8.05
CA ASN A 222 36.01 -13.81 8.59
C ASN A 222 36.16 -14.71 9.81
#